data_AF-A0AAU1YQ75-F1
#
_entry.id   AF-A0AAU1YQ75-F1
#
_cell.length_a   1.000
_cell.length_b   1.000
_cell.length_c   1.000
_cell.angle_alpha   90.00
_cell.angle_beta   90.00
_cell.angle_gamma   90.00
#
_symmetry.space_group_name_H-M   'P 1'
#
loop_
_entity.id
_entity.type
_entity.pdbx_description
1 polymer ?
#
loop_
_entity_poly.entity_id
_entity_poly.type
_entity_poly.pdbx_seq_one_letter_code
_entity_poly.pdbx_strand_id
1 'polypeptide(L)' 'MSLQDDLTAVRRNLNELVRSVERLEKDVARQTPAASRPPGETGMISVPDTPYDSSLWTDSDDEGLGARDRRAP' A
#
# COMPACT_ATOMS: atom_id res chain seq x y z
N MET A 1 -18.84 19.40 -32.65
CA MET A 1 -18.46 19.82 -31.30
C MET A 1 -17.65 21.09 -31.44
N SER A 2 -18.02 22.16 -30.73
CA SER A 2 -17.36 23.46 -30.86
C SER A 2 -16.18 23.55 -29.88
N LEU A 3 -15.06 24.12 -30.30
CA LEU A 3 -13.89 24.40 -29.43
C LEU A 3 -14.29 25.13 -28.14
N GLN A 4 -15.33 25.96 -28.21
CA GLN A 4 -15.87 26.69 -27.06
C GLN A 4 -16.60 25.79 -26.05
N ASP A 5 -17.23 24.71 -26.52
CA ASP A 5 -17.84 23.70 -25.67
C ASP A 5 -16.74 22.89 -24.97
N ASP A 6 -15.70 22.50 -25.71
CA ASP A 6 -14.55 21.76 -25.17
C ASP A 6 -13.81 22.57 -24.09
N LEU A 7 -13.56 23.86 -24.34
CA LEU A 7 -12.96 24.76 -23.34
C LEU A 7 -13.85 24.92 -22.10
N THR A 8 -15.16 24.92 -22.28
CA THR A 8 -16.11 24.98 -21.16
C THR A 8 -16.13 23.67 -20.37
N ALA A 9 -16.03 22.52 -21.03
CA ALA A 9 -15.91 21.22 -20.40
C ALA A 9 -14.59 21.09 -19.62
N VAL A 10 -13.46 21.47 -20.21
CA VAL A 10 -12.14 21.48 -19.56
C VAL A 10 -12.15 22.37 -18.32
N ARG A 11 -12.71 23.59 -18.42
CA ARG A 11 -12.84 24.50 -17.27
C ARG A 11 -13.65 23.89 -16.13
N ARG A 12 -14.77 23.22 -16.44
CA ARG A 12 -15.59 22.53 -15.44
C ARG A 12 -14.82 21.39 -14.79
N ASN A 13 -14.15 20.55 -15.57
CA ASN A 13 -13.37 19.42 -15.07
C ASN A 13 -12.24 19.88 -14.15
N LEU A 14 -11.53 20.96 -14.52
CA LEU A 14 -10.47 21.53 -13.70
C LEU A 14 -11.02 22.04 -12.35
N ASN A 15 -12.18 22.72 -12.37
CA ASN A 15 -12.83 23.18 -11.13
C ASN A 15 -13.24 22.00 -10.22
N GLU A 16 -13.74 20.90 -10.78
CA GLU A 16 -14.08 19.70 -9.99
C GLU A 16 -12.82 19.00 -9.44
N LEU A 17 -11.73 19.00 -10.21
CA LEU A 17 -10.45 18.47 -9.75
C LEU A 17 -9.91 19.27 -8.56
N VAL A 18 -9.91 20.61 -8.65
CA VAL A 18 -9.50 21.50 -7.55
C VAL A 18 -10.30 21.21 -6.29
N ARG A 19 -11.64 21.14 -6.40
CA ARG A 19 -12.52 20.82 -5.26
C ARG A 19 -12.26 19.45 -4.66
N SER A 20 -11.89 18.48 -5.50
CA SER A 20 -11.60 17.12 -5.04
C SER A 20 -10.26 17.03 -4.32
N VAL A 21 -9.25 17.76 -4.80
CA VAL A 21 -7.95 17.89 -4.11
C VAL A 21 -8.13 18.59 -2.77
N GLU A 22 -8.87 19.69 -2.69
CA GLU A 22 -9.13 20.38 -1.41
C GLU A 22 -9.81 19.49 -0.37
N ARG A 23 -10.74 18.62 -0.79
CA ARG A 23 -11.38 17.64 0.10
C ARG A 23 -10.38 16.57 0.54
N LEU A 24 -9.59 16.05 -0.39
CA LEU A 24 -8.57 15.06 -0.09
C LEU A 24 -7.52 15.60 0.89
N GLU A 25 -7.04 16.83 0.70
CA GLU A 25 -6.12 17.49 1.62
C GLU A 25 -6.70 17.63 3.03
N LYS A 26 -7.99 18.01 3.14
CA LYS A 26 -8.69 18.07 4.42
C LYS A 26 -8.83 16.70 5.08
N ASP A 27 -9.13 15.67 4.31
CA ASP A 27 -9.26 14.30 4.82
C ASP A 27 -7.92 13.74 5.25
N VAL A 28 -6.86 13.99 4.47
CA VAL A 28 -5.48 13.64 4.84
C VAL A 28 -5.06 14.39 6.10
N ALA A 29 -5.36 15.68 6.22
CA ALA A 29 -5.05 16.45 7.42
C ALA A 29 -5.78 15.92 8.67
N ARG A 30 -6.98 15.36 8.53
CA ARG A 30 -7.71 14.66 9.60
C ARG A 30 -7.12 13.29 9.92
N GLN A 31 -6.58 12.60 8.91
CA GLN A 31 -5.99 11.27 9.04
C GLN A 31 -4.55 11.30 9.54
N THR A 32 -3.84 12.41 9.39
CA THR A 32 -2.55 12.61 10.04
C THR A 32 -2.81 12.46 11.54
N PRO A 33 -2.37 11.36 12.18
CA PRO A 33 -2.55 11.21 13.61
C PRO A 33 -1.89 12.43 14.23
N ALA A 34 -2.68 13.19 15.00
CA ALA A 34 -2.20 14.33 15.74
C ALA A 34 -0.83 13.96 16.33
N ALA A 35 0.17 14.80 16.10
CA ALA A 35 1.52 14.66 16.63
C ALA A 35 1.45 14.61 18.16
N SER A 36 1.17 13.42 18.70
CA SER A 36 0.98 13.06 20.11
C SER A 36 0.74 11.55 20.22
N ARG A 37 1.44 10.73 19.43
CA ARG A 37 1.81 9.40 19.91
C ARG A 37 3.27 9.50 20.32
N PRO A 38 3.62 9.26 21.60
CA PRO A 38 5.03 9.20 21.97
C PRO A 38 5.72 8.15 21.06
N PRO A 39 6.98 8.36 20.65
CA PRO A 39 7.71 7.44 19.75
C PRO A 39 7.92 6.00 20.27
N GLY A 40 7.25 5.58 21.35
CA GLY A 40 7.53 4.33 22.06
C GLY A 40 6.49 3.21 21.94
N GLU A 41 5.40 3.39 21.17
CA GLU A 41 4.29 2.41 21.16
C GLU A 41 3.97 1.80 19.80
N THR A 42 4.85 1.92 18.80
CA THR A 42 4.98 0.81 17.87
C THR A 42 5.66 -0.28 18.68
N GLY A 43 4.86 -1.07 19.41
CA GLY A 43 5.33 -2.11 20.31
C GLY A 43 6.25 -3.03 19.52
N MET A 44 7.54 -2.75 19.62
CA MET A 44 8.56 -3.44 18.86
C MET A 44 8.54 -4.86 19.38
N ILE A 45 8.04 -5.78 18.56
CA ILE A 45 7.98 -7.18 18.92
C ILE A 45 9.44 -7.64 18.93
N SER A 46 9.98 -7.84 20.13
CA SER A 46 11.31 -8.39 20.30
C SER A 46 11.28 -9.81 19.73
N VAL A 47 11.86 -9.98 18.54
CA VAL A 47 12.10 -11.30 17.97
C VAL A 47 13.22 -11.93 18.80
N PRO A 48 12.98 -13.08 19.45
CA PRO A 48 14.05 -13.77 20.17
C PRO A 48 15.15 -14.21 19.21
N ASP A 49 16.42 -14.03 19.59
CA ASP A 49 17.57 -14.56 18.84
C ASP A 49 17.72 -16.09 18.95
N THR A 50 16.81 -16.74 19.68
CA THR A 50 16.77 -18.21 19.79
C THR A 50 16.44 -18.80 18.42
N PRO A 51 17.31 -19.65 17.84
CA PRO A 51 17.00 -20.34 16.60
C PRO A 51 15.68 -21.11 16.75
N TYR A 52 14.78 -20.94 15.80
CA TYR A 52 13.56 -21.73 15.74
C TYR A 52 13.91 -23.22 15.60
N ASP A 53 13.07 -24.09 16.16
CA ASP A 53 13.24 -25.53 16.01
C ASP A 53 13.17 -25.90 14.52
N SER A 54 14.24 -26.51 14.00
CA SER A 54 14.33 -26.97 12.61
C SER A 54 13.27 -28.01 12.23
N SER A 55 12.70 -28.71 13.21
CA SER A 55 11.59 -29.64 12.97
C SER A 55 10.34 -28.95 12.44
N LEU A 56 10.17 -27.64 12.71
CA LEU A 56 9.04 -26.83 12.25
C LEU A 56 9.04 -26.54 10.74
N TRP A 57 10.19 -26.70 10.07
CA TRP A 57 10.38 -26.39 8.64
C TRP A 57 10.84 -27.62 7.82
N THR A 58 10.66 -28.84 8.35
CA THR A 58 11.12 -30.08 7.69
C THR A 58 10.32 -30.42 6.42
N ASP A 59 9.08 -29.93 6.31
CA ASP A 59 8.20 -30.09 5.15
C ASP A 59 8.18 -28.86 4.22
N SER A 60 8.82 -27.76 4.60
CA SER A 60 8.88 -26.52 3.79
C SER A 60 9.56 -26.71 2.42
N ASP A 61 10.44 -27.71 2.28
CA ASP A 61 11.08 -28.05 0.99
C ASP A 61 10.18 -28.89 0.07
N ASP A 62 9.07 -29.43 0.59
CA ASP A 62 8.11 -30.26 -0.16
C ASP A 62 6.96 -29.44 -0.77
N GLU A 63 6.86 -28.15 -0.45
CA GLU A 63 6.05 -27.18 -1.21
C GLU A 63 6.79 -26.77 -2.49
N GLY A 64 6.98 -27.77 -3.36
CA GLY A 64 7.67 -27.64 -4.64
C GLY A 64 7.03 -26.59 -5.55
N LEU A 65 7.60 -25.39 -5.59
CA LEU A 65 7.52 -24.50 -6.75
C LEU A 65 8.39 -25.06 -7.89
N GLY A 66 7.99 -26.20 -8.45
CA GLY A 66 8.67 -26.80 -9.58
C GLY A 66 8.37 -28.29 -9.70
N ALA A 67 7.48 -28.63 -10.64
CA ALA A 67 7.38 -29.98 -11.16
C ALA A 67 8.80 -30.51 -11.46
N ARG A 68 9.22 -31.58 -10.76
CA ARG A 68 10.56 -32.19 -10.89
C ARG A 68 10.89 -32.68 -12.31
N ASP A 69 9.92 -32.67 -13.22
CA ASP A 69 10.04 -33.22 -14.57
C ASP A 69 9.92 -32.22 -15.72
N ARG A 70 9.84 -30.90 -15.49
CA ARG A 70 9.94 -29.94 -16.60
C ARG A 70 11.40 -29.67 -16.94
N ARG A 71 11.99 -30.58 -17.73
CA ARG A 71 13.15 -30.26 -18.57
C ARG A 71 12.70 -29.15 -19.53
N ALA A 72 13.24 -27.94 -19.37
CA ALA A 72 12.99 -26.85 -20.30
C ALA A 72 13.40 -27.30 -21.72
N PRO A 73 12.55 -27.09 -22.74
CA PRO A 73 12.89 -27.38 -24.12
C PRO A 73 14.01 -26.46 -24.64
#